data_AF-A9NXZ1-F1
#
_entry.id   AF-A9NXZ1-F1
#
_cell.length_a   1.000
_cell.length_b   1.000
_cell.length_c   1.000
_cell.angle_alpha   90.00
_cell.angle_beta   90.00
_cell.angle_gamma   90.00
#
_symmetry.space_group_name_H-M   'P 1'
#
loop_
_entity.id
_entity.type
_entity.pdbx_description
1 polymer ?
#
loop_
_entity_poly.entity_id
_entity_poly.type
_entity_poly.pdbx_seq_one_letter_code
_entity_poly.pdbx_strand_id
1 'polypeptide(L)'
;MINSNKFFGENAKAGEKRRTPAWCDRILFIGKGIKELSYTRVEQMLSDHRPVNAVFLAEVEIFSRRKLQRALTFTDAELEVEEFPPETEFGI
;
A
#
# COMPACT_ATOMS: atom_id res chain seq x y z
N MET A 1 -19.66 9.01 -21.94
CA MET A 1 -18.96 10.32 -21.95
C MET A 1 -17.52 10.02 -22.30
N ILE A 2 -17.08 10.30 -23.52
CA ILE A 2 -15.69 10.11 -23.93
C ILE A 2 -15.26 11.46 -24.50
N ASN A 3 -14.11 11.97 -24.06
CA ASN A 3 -13.51 13.26 -24.43
C ASN A 3 -14.04 14.50 -23.66
N SER A 4 -13.80 14.54 -22.34
CA SER A 4 -14.27 15.59 -21.44
C SER A 4 -13.33 16.82 -21.34
N ASN A 5 -12.89 17.40 -22.47
CA ASN A 5 -12.10 18.65 -22.43
C ASN A 5 -12.86 19.88 -21.89
N LYS A 6 -14.14 19.74 -21.55
CA LYS A 6 -14.94 20.78 -20.89
C LYS A 6 -14.51 20.96 -19.43
N PHE A 7 -13.42 21.70 -19.25
CA PHE A 7 -13.18 22.41 -18.01
C PHE A 7 -13.87 23.75 -18.08
N PHE A 8 -14.56 24.10 -16.99
CA PHE A 8 -15.14 25.40 -16.66
C PHE A 8 -15.13 26.49 -17.77
N GLY A 9 -16.32 26.86 -18.25
CA GLY A 9 -16.51 28.12 -19.00
C GLY A 9 -16.69 28.00 -20.51
N GLU A 10 -16.35 26.87 -21.13
CA GLU A 10 -16.53 26.71 -22.57
C GLU A 10 -17.91 26.12 -22.90
N ASN A 11 -18.86 27.02 -23.18
CA ASN A 11 -20.18 26.75 -23.76
C ASN A 11 -20.99 25.67 -23.01
N ALA A 12 -21.45 26.03 -21.80
CA ALA A 12 -22.53 25.29 -21.16
C ALA A 12 -23.76 25.35 -22.09
N LYS A 13 -24.23 24.20 -22.58
CA LYS A 13 -25.52 24.16 -23.28
C LYS A 13 -26.60 24.63 -22.31
N ALA A 14 -27.65 25.30 -22.80
CA ALA A 14 -28.76 25.73 -21.96
C ALA A 14 -29.31 24.53 -21.16
N GLY A 15 -29.19 24.56 -19.83
CA GLY A 15 -29.57 23.47 -18.93
C GLY A 15 -28.41 22.67 -18.29
N GLU A 16 -27.15 22.86 -18.70
CA GLU A 16 -26.00 22.22 -18.03
C GLU A 16 -25.68 22.89 -16.68
N LYS A 17 -25.62 22.10 -15.59
CA LYS A 17 -25.22 22.59 -14.27
C LYS A 17 -23.76 23.04 -14.30
N ARG A 18 -23.49 24.30 -13.97
CA ARG A 18 -22.13 24.83 -13.80
C ARG A 18 -21.56 24.30 -12.49
N ARG A 19 -20.72 23.26 -12.54
CA ARG A 19 -19.99 22.77 -11.36
C ARG A 19 -18.75 23.64 -11.12
N THR A 20 -18.55 24.06 -9.89
CA THR A 20 -17.28 24.67 -9.46
C THR A 20 -16.19 23.61 -9.47
N PRO A 21 -14.98 23.90 -10.00
CA PRO A 21 -13.86 22.98 -9.92
C PRO A 21 -13.57 22.56 -8.48
N ALA A 22 -13.21 21.29 -8.28
CA ALA A 22 -12.87 20.74 -6.97
C ALA A 22 -11.86 19.60 -7.10
N TRP A 23 -11.04 19.42 -6.07
CA TRP A 23 -10.19 18.23 -5.91
C TRP A 23 -10.98 17.13 -5.19
N CYS A 24 -11.92 16.52 -5.90
CA CYS A 24 -12.80 15.48 -5.36
C CYS A 24 -12.04 14.16 -5.11
N ASP A 25 -11.09 13.82 -5.99
CA ASP A 25 -10.31 12.59 -5.93
C ASP A 25 -9.00 12.84 -5.18
N ARG A 26 -8.79 12.12 -4.08
CA ARG A 26 -7.66 12.32 -3.17
C ARG A 26 -7.10 10.99 -2.70
N ILE A 27 -5.77 10.92 -2.60
CA ILE A 27 -5.06 9.78 -2.01
C ILE A 27 -4.44 10.27 -0.70
N LEU A 28 -4.76 9.61 0.40
CA LEU A 28 -4.30 9.95 1.74
C LEU A 28 -3.64 8.72 2.36
N PHE A 29 -2.60 8.92 3.15
CA PHE A 29 -1.95 7.85 3.90
C PHE A 29 -1.54 8.34 5.29
N ILE A 30 -1.49 7.42 6.24
CA ILE A 30 -0.96 7.63 7.58
C ILE A 30 -0.23 6.35 8.00
N GLY A 31 1.01 6.50 8.45
CA GLY A 31 1.85 5.36 8.82
C GLY A 31 3.32 5.72 8.85
N LYS A 32 4.10 4.93 9.57
CA LYS A 32 5.58 5.03 9.56
C LYS A 32 6.13 4.26 8.36
N GLY A 33 7.35 4.60 7.94
CA GLY A 33 8.02 3.91 6.84
C GLY A 33 7.41 4.15 5.46
N ILE A 34 6.48 5.11 5.31
CA ILE A 34 5.89 5.48 4.02
C ILE A 34 6.37 6.89 3.64
N LYS A 35 6.94 7.02 2.45
CA LYS A 35 7.35 8.31 1.87
C LYS A 35 6.69 8.49 0.51
N GLU A 36 5.93 9.57 0.34
CA GLU A 36 5.40 9.96 -0.97
C GLU A 36 6.55 10.41 -1.89
N LEU A 37 6.65 9.78 -3.06
CA LEU A 37 7.61 10.11 -4.12
C LEU A 37 6.99 11.01 -5.18
N SER A 38 5.70 10.82 -5.47
CA SER A 38 4.96 11.70 -6.37
C SER A 38 3.46 11.66 -6.09
N TYR A 39 2.78 12.75 -6.42
CA TYR A 39 1.33 12.90 -6.41
C TYR A 39 0.93 13.69 -7.64
N THR A 40 0.32 13.04 -8.63
CA THR A 40 0.06 13.68 -9.94
C THR A 40 -1.34 13.40 -10.47
N ARG A 41 -1.79 14.29 -11.36
CA ARG A 41 -3.04 14.14 -12.10
C ARG A 41 -2.72 13.72 -13.54
N VAL A 42 -3.45 12.73 -14.04
CA VAL A 42 -3.30 12.24 -15.42
C VAL A 42 -4.29 12.99 -16.33
N GLU A 43 -3.80 13.45 -17.49
CA GLU A 43 -4.59 14.15 -18.52
C GLU A 43 -5.42 13.19 -19.39
N GLN A 44 -6.08 12.22 -18.76
CA GLN A 44 -6.93 11.26 -19.46
C GLN A 44 -8.37 11.78 -19.54
N MET A 45 -8.93 11.78 -20.75
CA MET A 45 -10.23 12.41 -21.06
C MET A 45 -11.41 11.41 -21.13
N LEU A 46 -11.26 10.22 -20.53
CA LEU A 46 -12.29 9.16 -20.60
C LEU A 46 -13.48 9.38 -19.64
N SER A 47 -13.34 10.27 -18.65
CA SER A 47 -14.37 10.61 -17.66
C SER A 47 -14.38 12.13 -17.43
N ASP A 48 -15.44 12.68 -16.85
CA ASP A 48 -15.48 14.09 -16.39
C ASP A 48 -14.55 14.35 -15.20
N HIS A 49 -14.10 13.31 -14.51
CA HIS A 49 -12.98 13.32 -13.58
C HIS A 49 -11.64 13.06 -14.27
N ARG A 50 -10.55 13.58 -13.68
CA ARG A 50 -9.18 13.25 -14.10
C ARG A 50 -8.57 12.29 -13.10
N PRO A 51 -8.02 11.13 -13.53
CA PRO A 51 -7.39 10.21 -12.61
C PRO A 51 -6.26 10.89 -11.82
N VAL A 52 -6.18 10.56 -10.53
CA VAL A 52 -5.11 10.98 -9.62
C VAL A 52 -4.28 9.75 -9.29
N ASN A 53 -2.96 9.89 -9.30
CA ASN A 53 -2.01 8.87 -8.89
C ASN A 53 -1.10 9.39 -7.77
N ALA A 54 -0.58 8.46 -6.98
CA ALA A 54 0.50 8.74 -6.05
C ALA A 54 1.44 7.54 -6.02
N VAL A 55 2.75 7.80 -5.93
CA VAL A 55 3.79 6.77 -5.82
C VAL A 55 4.42 6.89 -4.45
N PHE A 56 4.56 5.77 -3.75
CA PHE A 56 5.14 5.71 -2.42
C PHE A 56 6.35 4.78 -2.38
N LEU A 57 7.37 5.18 -1.62
CA LEU A 57 8.35 4.27 -1.09
C LEU A 57 7.84 3.75 0.25
N ALA A 58 7.72 2.43 0.38
CA ALA A 58 7.26 1.77 1.60
C ALA A 58 8.36 0.87 2.16
N GLU A 59 8.74 1.11 3.41
CA GLU A 59 9.59 0.22 4.19
C GLU A 59 8.78 -1.01 4.60
N VAL A 60 9.33 -2.19 4.33
CA VAL A 60 8.70 -3.48 4.66
C VAL A 60 9.69 -4.33 5.41
N GLU A 61 9.27 -4.85 6.56
CA GLU A 61 10.05 -5.84 7.30
C GLU A 61 9.90 -7.21 6.62
N ILE A 62 11.03 -7.79 6.21
CA ILE A 62 11.06 -9.13 5.64
C ILE A 62 11.54 -10.10 6.72
N PHE A 63 10.65 -11.00 7.11
CA PHE A 63 11.00 -12.07 8.03
C PHE A 63 12.02 -13.03 7.41
N SER A 64 13.16 -13.19 8.07
CA SER A 64 14.20 -14.13 7.65
C SER A 64 14.42 -15.18 8.72
N ARG A 65 14.07 -16.43 8.41
CA ARG A 65 14.25 -17.57 9.34
C ARG A 65 15.70 -17.70 9.81
N ARG A 66 16.69 -17.41 8.95
CA ARG A 66 18.12 -17.44 9.32
C ARG A 66 18.53 -16.30 10.25
N LYS A 67 18.00 -15.08 10.03
CA LYS A 67 18.24 -13.95 10.95
C LYS A 67 17.57 -14.18 12.30
N LEU A 68 16.35 -14.73 12.29
CA LEU A 68 15.66 -15.12 13.52
C LEU A 68 16.43 -16.23 14.24
N GLN A 69 16.84 -17.29 13.55
CA GLN A 69 17.63 -18.36 14.16
C GLN A 69 18.92 -17.82 14.77
N ARG A 70 19.67 -16.97 14.07
CA ARG A 70 20.88 -16.34 14.64
C ARG A 70 20.59 -15.47 15.87
N ALA A 71 19.50 -14.70 15.84
CA ALA A 71 19.09 -13.90 16.98
C ALA A 71 18.72 -14.80 18.17
N LEU A 72 17.94 -15.86 17.94
CA LEU A 72 17.58 -16.86 18.94
C LEU A 72 18.82 -17.54 19.53
N THR A 73 19.76 -18.00 18.69
CA THR A 73 21.00 -18.63 19.17
C THR A 73 21.89 -17.67 19.97
N PHE A 74 21.85 -16.36 19.69
CA PHE A 74 22.60 -15.37 20.47
C PHE A 74 21.88 -15.01 21.78
N THR A 75 20.56 -15.16 21.85
CA THR A 75 19.75 -14.95 23.06
C THR A 75 19.61 -16.21 23.92
N ASP A 76 19.82 -17.40 23.36
CA ASP A 76 19.81 -18.73 24.04
C ASP A 76 21.11 -19.01 24.81
N ALA A 77 21.68 -18.00 25.48
CA ALA A 77 22.86 -18.22 26.30
C ALA A 77 22.62 -19.18 27.49
N GLU A 78 21.37 -19.52 27.82
CA GLU A 78 21.00 -20.53 28.82
C GLU A 78 19.57 -21.06 28.55
N LEU A 79 19.41 -22.04 27.66
CA LEU A 79 18.30 -22.99 27.77
C LEU A 79 18.88 -24.39 27.81
N GLU A 80 18.83 -25.02 28.98
CA GLU A 80 19.09 -26.44 29.13
C GLU A 80 18.11 -27.20 28.24
N VAL A 81 18.63 -27.87 27.22
CA VAL A 81 17.83 -28.80 26.42
C VAL A 81 17.57 -30.00 27.32
N GLU A 82 16.40 -30.07 27.95
CA GLU A 82 15.92 -31.33 28.51
C GLU A 82 15.72 -32.31 27.33
N GLU A 83 16.64 -33.28 27.23
CA GLU A 83 16.52 -34.39 26.29
C GLU A 83 15.24 -35.18 26.60
N PHE A 84 14.24 -35.09 25.72
CA PHE A 84 13.11 -36.01 25.76
C PHE A 84 13.61 -37.42 25.39
N PRO A 85 13.31 -38.45 26.21
CA PRO A 85 13.77 -39.81 25.95
C PRO A 85 13.12 -40.36 24.67
N PRO A 86 13.81 -41.26 23.94
CA PRO A 86 13.28 -41.83 22.72
C PRO A 86 12.01 -42.62 23.02
N GLU A 87 10.98 -42.36 22.22
CA GLU A 87 9.71 -43.08 22.28
C GLU A 87 10.01 -44.57 22.09
N THR A 88 9.70 -45.37 23.11
CA THR A 88 9.82 -46.82 23.06
C THR A 88 8.93 -47.37 21.96
N GLU A 89 9.52 -48.17 21.06
CA GLU A 89 8.81 -49.02 20.11
C GLU A 89 7.76 -49.84 20.84
N PHE A 90 6.48 -49.48 20.69
CA PHE A 90 5.39 -50.37 21.01
C PHE A 90 5.20 -51.31 19.82
N GLY A 91 5.78 -52.50 19.95
CA GLY A 91 5.36 -53.65 19.16
C GLY A 91 3.96 -54.08 19.61
N ILE A 92 2.98 -53.89 18.73
CA ILE A 92 1.83 -54.79 18.50
C ILE A 92 1.45 -54.66 17.01
#